data_AF-A0ABC9X0D1-F1
#
_entry.id   AF-A0ABC9X0D1-F1
#
_cell.length_a   1.000
_cell.length_b   1.000
_cell.length_c   1.000
_cell.angle_alpha   90.00
_cell.angle_beta   90.00
_cell.angle_gamma   90.00
#
_symmetry.space_group_name_H-M   'P 1'
#
loop_
_entity.id
_entity.type
_entity.pdbx_description
1 polymer ?
#
loop_
_entity_poly.entity_id
_entity_poly.type
_entity_poly.pdbx_seq_one_letter_code
_entity_poly.pdbx_strand_id
1 'polypeptide(L)'
;MQGLKRILTAFTLAVCLSSPGKAQQQCTNGFDLDRASGQCLDIDECRTIPEACRGDMVCVNQNGGYLCVPRTNPVYRSPYLNPYSNIYPPPPAPGPVPNYPTVTRPLICRFGYQLDENNQCAGK
;
A
#
# COMPACT_ATOMS: atom_id res chain seq x y z
N MET A 1 -14.03 40.81 -38.26
CA MET A 1 -14.05 39.35 -37.93
C MET A 1 -13.09 39.00 -36.78
N GLN A 2 -13.14 39.71 -35.65
CA GLN A 2 -12.25 39.45 -34.48
C GLN A 2 -13.01 38.83 -33.29
N GLY A 3 -14.33 39.00 -33.22
CA GLY A 3 -15.18 38.40 -32.18
C GLY A 3 -15.27 36.87 -32.26
N LEU A 4 -15.42 36.31 -33.46
CA LEU A 4 -15.52 34.85 -33.65
C LEU A 4 -14.22 34.11 -33.26
N LYS A 5 -13.04 34.68 -33.61
CA LYS A 5 -11.73 34.13 -33.20
C LYS A 5 -11.57 34.14 -31.68
N ARG A 6 -12.02 35.20 -30.99
CA ARG A 6 -11.96 35.31 -29.52
C ARG A 6 -12.90 34.32 -28.82
N ILE A 7 -14.09 34.07 -29.38
CA ILE A 7 -15.05 33.09 -28.87
C ILE A 7 -14.53 31.67 -29.05
N LEU A 8 -13.95 31.33 -30.21
CA LEU A 8 -13.33 30.03 -30.46
C LEU A 8 -12.15 29.76 -29.50
N THR A 9 -11.28 30.74 -29.27
CA THR A 9 -10.16 30.60 -28.31
C THR A 9 -10.64 30.41 -26.88
N ALA A 10 -11.76 31.04 -26.49
CA ALA A 10 -12.36 30.87 -25.16
C ALA A 10 -13.00 29.48 -24.99
N PHE A 11 -13.66 28.96 -26.03
CA PHE A 11 -14.24 27.61 -26.02
C PHE A 11 -13.17 26.50 -25.97
N THR A 12 -12.05 26.66 -26.68
CA THR A 12 -10.94 25.68 -26.62
C THR A 12 -10.27 25.61 -25.24
N LEU A 13 -10.19 26.73 -24.52
CA LEU A 13 -9.69 26.76 -23.13
C LEU A 13 -10.69 26.09 -22.17
N ALA A 14 -11.99 26.39 -22.29
CA ALA A 14 -13.02 25.83 -21.43
C ALA A 14 -13.16 24.29 -21.53
N VAL A 15 -12.94 23.72 -22.72
CA VAL A 15 -12.98 22.26 -22.92
C VAL A 15 -11.75 21.55 -22.34
N CYS A 16 -10.56 22.17 -22.33
CA CYS A 16 -9.38 21.62 -21.63
C CYS A 16 -9.50 21.66 -20.09
N LEU A 17 -10.30 22.57 -19.54
CA LEU A 17 -10.54 22.69 -18.09
C LEU A 17 -11.66 21.76 -17.59
N SER A 18 -12.41 21.15 -18.50
CA SER A 18 -13.59 20.33 -18.19
C SER A 18 -13.31 18.84 -18.41
N SER A 19 -12.34 18.33 -17.67
CA SER A 19 -12.38 16.93 -17.26
C SER A 19 -12.23 16.92 -15.74
N PRO A 20 -13.32 16.78 -14.96
CA PRO A 20 -13.21 16.11 -13.68
C PRO A 20 -12.89 14.65 -13.99
N GLY A 21 -11.68 14.41 -14.52
CA GLY A 21 -11.11 13.09 -14.49
C GLY A 21 -11.06 12.78 -13.02
N LYS A 22 -11.89 11.83 -12.58
CA LYS A 22 -11.71 11.18 -11.28
C LYS A 22 -10.21 10.95 -11.20
N ALA A 23 -9.52 11.58 -10.25
CA ALA A 23 -8.12 11.28 -10.00
C ALA A 23 -8.12 9.82 -9.57
N GLN A 24 -8.03 8.93 -10.57
CA GLN A 24 -7.97 7.51 -10.35
C GLN A 24 -6.66 7.36 -9.59
N GLN A 25 -6.74 6.92 -8.33
CA GLN A 25 -5.55 6.67 -7.54
C GLN A 25 -4.62 5.81 -8.40
N GLN A 26 -3.57 6.44 -8.91
CA GLN A 26 -2.66 5.81 -9.83
C GLN A 26 -1.65 5.10 -8.94
N CYS A 27 -1.75 3.78 -8.88
CA CYS A 27 -0.74 2.99 -8.20
C CYS A 27 0.61 3.15 -8.92
N THR A 28 1.69 3.06 -8.15
CA THR A 28 3.04 3.01 -8.72
C THR A 28 3.22 1.72 -9.54
N ASN A 29 4.19 1.71 -10.44
CA ASN A 29 4.53 0.51 -11.21
C ASN A 29 4.80 -0.68 -10.26
N GLY A 30 4.34 -1.87 -10.65
CA GLY A 30 4.40 -3.09 -9.82
C GLY A 30 3.23 -3.24 -8.85
N PHE A 31 2.25 -2.33 -8.85
CA PHE A 31 1.08 -2.41 -8.00
C PHE A 31 -0.21 -2.19 -8.79
N ASP A 32 -1.27 -2.90 -8.42
CA ASP A 32 -2.61 -2.73 -8.96
C ASP A 32 -3.58 -2.21 -7.88
N LEU A 33 -4.54 -1.39 -8.29
CA LEU A 33 -5.52 -0.83 -7.37
C LEU A 33 -6.58 -1.88 -7.07
N ASP A 34 -6.55 -2.42 -5.86
CA ASP A 34 -7.66 -3.22 -5.38
C ASP A 34 -8.88 -2.32 -5.17
N ARG A 35 -9.91 -2.52 -6.00
CA ARG A 35 -11.12 -1.68 -6.00
C ARG A 35 -11.97 -1.87 -4.75
N ALA A 36 -11.81 -2.98 -4.04
CA ALA A 36 -12.56 -3.24 -2.81
C ALA A 36 -11.99 -2.44 -1.62
N SER A 37 -10.67 -2.48 -1.43
CA SER A 37 -9.98 -1.78 -0.34
C SER A 37 -9.53 -0.35 -0.70
N GLY A 38 -9.44 -0.02 -1.98
CA GLY A 38 -8.81 1.21 -2.46
C GLY A 38 -7.29 1.24 -2.26
N GLN A 39 -6.67 0.10 -1.96
CA GLN A 39 -5.23 0.00 -1.74
C GLN A 39 -4.49 -0.46 -3.00
N CYS A 40 -3.25 0.00 -3.14
CA CYS A 40 -2.34 -0.49 -4.16
C CYS A 40 -1.70 -1.78 -3.64
N LEU A 41 -2.10 -2.91 -4.22
CA LEU A 41 -1.56 -4.22 -3.89
C LEU A 41 -0.46 -4.60 -4.88
N ASP A 42 0.57 -5.25 -4.36
CA ASP A 42 1.67 -5.77 -5.14
C ASP A 42 1.18 -6.74 -6.23
N ILE A 43 1.70 -6.57 -7.45
CA ILE A 43 1.43 -7.49 -8.56
C ILE A 43 2.45 -8.62 -8.49
N ASP A 44 1.99 -9.87 -8.38
CA ASP A 44 2.90 -11.01 -8.47
C ASP A 44 3.27 -11.28 -9.93
N GLU A 45 4.36 -10.67 -10.42
CA GLU A 45 4.80 -10.84 -11.80
C GLU A 45 5.26 -12.27 -12.10
N CYS A 46 5.70 -13.02 -11.10
CA CYS A 46 6.08 -14.43 -11.27
C CYS A 46 4.87 -15.32 -11.62
N ARG A 47 3.66 -14.91 -11.22
CA ARG A 47 2.41 -15.60 -11.56
C ARG A 47 1.74 -15.06 -12.82
N THR A 48 1.91 -13.76 -13.08
CA THR A 48 1.20 -13.08 -14.18
C THR A 48 1.99 -13.04 -15.48
N ILE A 49 3.32 -13.10 -15.44
CA ILE A 49 4.20 -13.08 -16.61
C ILE A 49 4.74 -14.50 -16.88
N PRO A 50 4.30 -15.17 -17.96
CA PRO A 50 4.91 -16.42 -18.40
C PRO A 50 6.39 -16.20 -18.73
N GLU A 51 7.26 -17.09 -18.23
CA GLU A 51 8.71 -16.99 -18.42
C GLU A 51 9.30 -15.63 -18.00
N ALA A 52 8.80 -15.06 -16.89
CA ALA A 52 9.29 -13.80 -16.30
C ALA A 52 10.83 -13.74 -16.21
N CYS A 53 11.47 -14.90 -16.02
CA CYS A 53 12.91 -15.08 -16.01
C CYS A 53 13.36 -15.99 -17.16
N ARG A 54 14.46 -15.61 -17.82
CA ARG A 54 15.06 -16.36 -18.93
C ARG A 54 16.14 -17.32 -18.45
N GLY A 55 16.37 -18.38 -19.22
CA GLY A 55 17.45 -19.35 -18.96
C GLY A 55 17.26 -20.14 -17.68
N ASP A 56 18.37 -20.52 -17.04
CA ASP A 56 18.37 -21.27 -15.78
C ASP A 56 18.20 -20.39 -14.54
N MET A 57 17.12 -19.61 -14.53
CA MET A 57 16.75 -18.72 -13.44
C MET A 57 15.37 -19.08 -12.86
N VAL A 58 15.17 -18.71 -11.60
CA VAL A 58 13.90 -18.82 -10.86
C VAL A 58 13.38 -17.41 -10.62
N CYS A 59 12.07 -17.22 -10.81
CA CYS A 59 11.40 -15.97 -10.47
C CYS A 59 11.05 -15.94 -8.98
N VAL A 60 11.33 -14.82 -8.32
CA VAL A 60 11.01 -14.58 -6.91
C VAL A 60 10.26 -13.26 -6.81
N ASN A 61 8.99 -13.30 -6.40
CA ASN A 61 8.17 -12.10 -6.24
C ASN A 61 8.71 -11.22 -5.10
N GLN A 62 8.67 -9.91 -5.28
CA GLN A 62 9.07 -8.90 -4.31
C GLN A 62 8.08 -7.74 -4.32
N ASN A 63 8.05 -6.97 -3.24
CA ASN A 63 7.15 -5.83 -3.17
C ASN A 63 7.54 -4.76 -4.21
N GLY A 64 6.70 -4.55 -5.21
CA GLY A 64 6.86 -3.65 -6.34
C GLY A 64 7.58 -4.25 -7.54
N GLY A 65 7.79 -5.57 -7.60
CA GLY A 65 8.45 -6.23 -8.74
C GLY A 65 8.93 -7.65 -8.46
N TYR A 66 9.86 -8.15 -9.27
CA TYR A 66 10.39 -9.50 -9.09
C TYR A 66 11.89 -9.57 -9.34
N LEU A 67 12.55 -10.59 -8.78
CA LEU A 67 13.95 -10.90 -9.06
C LEU A 67 14.07 -12.23 -9.78
N CYS A 68 15.02 -12.28 -10.72
CA CYS A 68 15.49 -13.51 -11.33
C CYS A 68 16.79 -13.93 -10.68
N VAL A 69 16.75 -15.08 -10.02
CA VAL A 69 17.91 -15.65 -9.32
C VAL A 69 18.36 -16.92 -10.02
N PRO A 70 19.67 -17.22 -10.09
CA PRO A 70 20.13 -18.46 -10.70
C PRO A 70 19.46 -19.67 -10.03
N ARG A 71 19.05 -20.64 -10.83
CA ARG A 71 18.58 -21.94 -10.33
C ARG A 71 19.63 -22.62 -9.48
N THR A 72 20.90 -22.23 -9.49
CA THR A 72 21.96 -22.76 -8.61
C THR A 72 22.00 -22.11 -7.24
N ASN A 73 21.32 -20.99 -7.03
CA ASN A 73 21.34 -20.28 -5.75
C ASN A 73 20.64 -21.13 -4.67
N PRO A 74 21.33 -21.68 -3.66
CA PRO A 74 20.77 -22.62 -2.69
C PRO A 74 19.63 -22.04 -1.85
N VAL A 75 19.52 -20.72 -1.74
CA VAL A 75 18.42 -20.05 -1.03
C VAL A 75 17.10 -20.14 -1.82
N TYR A 76 17.19 -20.17 -3.15
CA TYR A 76 16.04 -20.19 -4.06
C TYR A 76 15.95 -21.47 -4.90
N ARG A 77 16.96 -22.34 -4.80
CA ARG A 77 17.08 -23.67 -5.38
C ARG A 77 16.64 -24.68 -4.33
N SER A 78 15.35 -24.88 -4.17
CA SER A 78 14.89 -26.09 -3.49
C SER A 78 13.54 -26.57 -4.03
N PRO A 79 13.29 -27.90 -4.09
CA PRO A 79 11.99 -28.49 -4.39
C PRO A 79 10.93 -28.24 -3.30
N TYR A 80 11.30 -27.54 -2.23
CA TYR A 80 10.43 -27.21 -1.11
C TYR A 80 10.50 -25.71 -0.86
N LEU A 81 9.32 -25.08 -0.78
CA LEU A 81 9.16 -23.72 -0.27
C LEU A 81 10.06 -23.48 0.94
N ASN A 82 10.61 -22.27 1.00
CA ASN A 82 11.52 -21.79 2.04
C ASN A 82 11.16 -22.31 3.46
N PRO A 83 11.98 -23.18 4.09
CA PRO A 83 11.71 -23.69 5.44
C PRO A 83 11.66 -22.59 6.51
N TYR A 84 12.23 -21.41 6.21
CA TYR A 84 12.28 -20.28 7.13
C TYR A 84 10.99 -19.46 7.19
N SER A 85 9.98 -19.72 6.36
CA SER A 85 8.63 -19.16 6.59
C SER A 85 7.99 -19.73 7.87
N ASN A 86 8.51 -20.85 8.39
CA ASN A 86 8.00 -21.50 9.61
C ASN A 86 8.79 -21.12 10.87
N ILE A 87 9.84 -20.29 10.77
CA ILE A 87 10.59 -19.83 11.96
C ILE A 87 9.94 -18.61 12.60
N TYR A 88 9.15 -17.86 11.85
CA TYR A 88 8.19 -16.96 12.46
C TYR A 88 6.98 -17.80 12.87
N PRO A 89 6.77 -18.09 14.17
CA PRO A 89 5.50 -18.64 14.59
C PRO A 89 4.40 -17.70 14.07
N PRO A 90 3.25 -18.23 13.58
CA PRO A 90 2.10 -17.37 13.33
C PRO A 90 1.87 -16.53 14.60
N PRO A 91 1.56 -15.23 14.47
CA PRO A 91 1.24 -14.43 15.64
C PRO A 91 0.20 -15.20 16.46
N PRO A 92 0.38 -15.33 17.78
CA PRO A 92 -0.58 -16.04 18.62
C PRO A 92 -1.98 -15.52 18.29
N ALA A 93 -2.94 -16.43 18.13
CA ALA A 93 -4.33 -16.02 17.98
C ALA A 93 -4.64 -15.00 19.09
N PRO A 94 -5.31 -13.87 18.78
CA PRO A 94 -5.69 -12.91 19.80
C PRO A 94 -6.34 -13.68 20.95
N GLY A 95 -5.78 -13.53 22.15
CA GLY A 95 -6.33 -14.19 23.33
C GLY A 95 -7.81 -13.81 23.49
N PRO A 96 -8.60 -14.61 24.24
CA PRO A 96 -9.96 -14.23 24.56
C PRO A 96 -9.97 -12.80 25.05
N VAL A 97 -10.80 -11.96 24.43
CA VAL A 97 -10.93 -10.55 24.83
C VAL A 97 -11.21 -10.56 26.33
N PRO A 98 -10.35 -9.95 27.16
CA PRO A 98 -10.55 -10.02 28.59
C PRO A 98 -11.92 -9.40 28.94
N ASN A 99 -12.78 -10.17 29.62
CA ASN A 99 -14.10 -9.69 30.05
C ASN A 99 -14.00 -8.78 31.29
N TYR A 100 -12.91 -8.00 31.39
CA TYR A 100 -12.85 -6.93 32.37
C TYR A 100 -13.50 -5.68 31.77
N PRO A 101 -14.26 -4.90 32.54
CA PRO A 101 -14.72 -3.60 32.08
C PRO A 101 -13.49 -2.77 31.70
N THR A 102 -13.46 -2.25 30.47
CA THR A 102 -12.45 -1.27 30.06
C THR A 102 -12.55 -0.11 31.04
N VAL A 103 -11.62 -0.03 31.99
CA VAL A 103 -11.58 1.11 32.90
C VAL A 103 -11.13 2.28 32.05
N THR A 104 -12.08 3.11 31.64
CA THR A 104 -11.85 4.43 31.09
C THR A 104 -11.24 5.28 32.20
N ARG A 105 -9.97 5.00 32.57
CA ARG A 105 -9.26 5.86 33.50
C ARG A 105 -9.18 7.22 32.82
N PRO A 106 -9.70 8.29 33.44
CA PRO A 106 -9.46 9.63 32.92
C PRO A 106 -7.95 9.83 32.83
N LEU A 107 -7.50 10.44 31.73
CA LEU A 107 -6.09 10.77 31.50
C LEU A 107 -5.63 11.73 32.61
N ILE A 108 -4.92 11.21 33.60
CA ILE A 108 -4.30 12.03 34.64
C ILE A 108 -2.92 12.45 34.13
N CYS A 109 -2.76 13.73 33.82
CA CYS A 109 -1.50 14.29 33.35
C CYS A 109 -0.44 14.30 34.45
N ARG A 110 0.82 14.07 34.06
CA ARG A 110 1.98 14.14 34.95
C ARG A 110 2.18 15.58 35.46
N PHE A 111 2.80 15.76 36.63
CA PHE A 111 3.08 17.08 37.21
C PHE A 111 3.71 18.05 36.20
N GLY A 112 3.08 19.21 36.00
CA GLY A 112 3.46 20.23 35.02
C GLY A 112 2.63 20.25 33.73
N TYR A 113 1.73 19.28 33.54
CA TYR A 113 0.91 19.16 32.34
C TYR A 113 -0.59 19.23 32.69
N GLN A 114 -1.39 19.86 31.83
CA GLN A 114 -2.85 19.91 31.95
C GLN A 114 -3.51 19.32 30.69
N LEU A 115 -4.72 18.79 30.85
CA LEU A 115 -5.53 18.33 29.71
C LEU A 115 -5.94 19.53 28.86
N ASP A 116 -5.71 19.42 27.55
CA ASP A 116 -6.26 20.32 26.55
C ASP A 116 -7.64 19.85 26.05
N GLU A 117 -8.24 20.63 25.15
CA GLU A 117 -9.57 20.35 24.57
C GLU A 117 -9.61 19.05 23.73
N ASN A 118 -8.45 18.50 23.37
CA ASN A 118 -8.32 17.27 22.58
C ASN A 118 -7.97 16.05 23.43
N ASN A 119 -8.13 16.15 24.76
CA ASN A 119 -7.73 15.13 25.72
C ASN A 119 -6.23 14.77 25.65
N GLN A 120 -5.36 15.73 25.34
CA GLN A 120 -3.92 15.55 25.38
C GLN A 120 -3.32 16.32 26.55
N CYS A 121 -2.29 15.76 27.18
CA CYS A 121 -1.56 16.44 28.25
C CYS A 121 -0.57 17.43 27.65
N ALA A 122 -0.92 18.71 27.63
CA ALA A 122 -0.04 19.79 27.20
C ALA A 122 0.66 20.44 28.40
N GLY A 123 1.92 20.83 28.21
CA GLY A 123 2.68 21.55 29.23
C GLY A 123 2.05 22.92 29.49
N LYS A 124 1.92 23.29 30.76
CA LYS A 124 1.59 24.65 31.17
C LYS A 124 2.84 25.52 31.24
#